data_AF-A0A957AFX0-F1
#
_entry.id   AF-A0A957AFX0-F1
#
_cell.length_a   1.000
_cell.length_b   1.000
_cell.length_c   1.000
_cell.angle_alpha   90.00
_cell.angle_beta   90.00
_cell.angle_gamma   90.00
#
_symmetry.space_group_name_H-M   'P 1'
#
loop_
_entity.id
_entity.type
_entity.pdbx_description
1 polymer ?
#
loop_
_entity_poly.entity_id
_entity_poly.type
_entity_poly.pdbx_seq_one_letter_code
_entity_poly.pdbx_strand_id
1 'polypeptide(L)'
;MSGIASAQQAAEANQFTVDAASAQWKYFAAALAIGVGAIGPAIGIGWIGSKAMEAIGRNPEAAGSIQTPMILTVAFAEAIGIYALVVAILIG
;
A
#
# COMPACT_ATOMS: atom_id res chain seq x y z
N MET A 1 -20.95 1.86 -47.29
CA MET A 1 -20.96 2.47 -45.95
C MET A 1 -21.31 1.49 -44.82
N SER A 2 -21.94 0.33 -45.06
CA SER A 2 -22.31 -0.61 -43.99
C SER A 2 -21.17 -1.48 -43.42
N GLY A 3 -20.10 -1.76 -44.19
CA GLY A 3 -19.00 -2.62 -43.72
C GLY A 3 -18.09 -2.02 -42.65
N ILE A 4 -18.05 -0.68 -42.54
CA ILE A 4 -17.26 0.02 -41.52
C ILE A 4 -18.01 -0.01 -40.16
N ALA A 5 -19.34 0.04 -40.20
CA ALA A 5 -20.20 -0.05 -39.00
C ALA A 5 -20.09 -1.43 -38.32
N SER A 6 -20.07 -2.52 -39.09
CA SER A 6 -19.91 -3.88 -38.53
C SER A 6 -18.53 -4.12 -37.92
N ALA A 7 -17.49 -3.48 -38.46
CA ALA A 7 -16.13 -3.60 -37.93
C ALA A 7 -15.95 -2.81 -36.63
N GLN A 8 -16.54 -1.61 -36.51
CA GLN A 8 -16.53 -0.84 -35.26
C GLN A 8 -17.27 -1.55 -34.13
N GLN A 9 -18.42 -2.14 -34.42
CA GLN A 9 -19.22 -2.83 -33.42
C GLN A 9 -18.53 -4.09 -32.88
N ALA A 10 -17.76 -4.78 -33.72
CA ALA A 10 -16.90 -5.90 -33.29
C ALA A 10 -15.71 -5.42 -32.45
N ALA A 11 -15.13 -4.25 -32.76
CA ALA A 11 -14.03 -3.67 -31.99
C ALA A 11 -14.49 -3.20 -30.60
N GLU A 12 -15.66 -2.56 -30.49
CA GLU A 12 -16.25 -2.13 -29.20
C GLU A 12 -16.60 -3.33 -28.30
N ALA A 13 -17.15 -4.40 -28.89
CA ALA A 13 -17.42 -5.64 -28.16
C ALA A 13 -16.14 -6.29 -27.62
N ASN A 14 -15.03 -6.23 -28.38
CA ASN A 14 -13.72 -6.71 -27.93
C ASN A 14 -13.09 -5.77 -26.89
N GLN A 15 -13.33 -4.47 -26.98
CA GLN A 15 -12.81 -3.52 -25.99
C GLN A 15 -13.42 -3.75 -24.60
N PHE A 16 -14.74 -3.99 -24.53
CA PHE A 16 -15.43 -4.27 -23.26
C PHE A 16 -14.90 -5.54 -22.56
N THR A 17 -14.57 -6.60 -23.32
CA THR A 17 -14.01 -7.83 -22.75
C THR A 17 -12.57 -7.64 -22.27
N VAL A 18 -11.78 -6.82 -22.96
CA VAL A 18 -10.39 -6.48 -22.58
C VAL A 18 -10.37 -5.58 -21.34
N ASP A 19 -11.28 -4.60 -21.24
CA ASP A 19 -11.39 -3.71 -20.09
C ASP A 19 -11.79 -4.48 -18.83
N ALA A 20 -12.78 -5.38 -18.93
CA ALA A 20 -13.20 -6.24 -17.82
C ALA A 20 -12.09 -7.19 -17.36
N ALA A 21 -11.36 -7.82 -18.29
CA ALA A 21 -10.22 -8.66 -17.96
C ALA A 21 -9.11 -7.85 -17.27
N SER A 22 -8.80 -6.65 -17.78
CA SER A 22 -7.77 -5.78 -17.21
C SER A 22 -8.11 -5.30 -15.80
N ALA A 23 -9.39 -5.00 -15.52
CA ALA A 23 -9.84 -4.55 -14.20
C ALA A 23 -9.57 -5.60 -13.11
N GLN A 24 -9.77 -6.88 -13.41
CA GLN A 24 -9.55 -7.96 -12.46
C GLN A 24 -8.06 -8.11 -12.09
N TRP A 25 -7.17 -7.94 -13.07
CA TRP A 25 -5.73 -7.92 -12.84
C TRP A 25 -5.26 -6.68 -12.07
N LYS A 26 -5.89 -5.52 -12.30
CA LYS A 26 -5.60 -4.27 -11.54
C LYS A 26 -5.87 -4.46 -10.05
N TYR A 27 -7.04 -5.00 -9.67
CA TYR A 27 -7.35 -5.23 -8.26
C TYR A 27 -6.41 -6.24 -7.60
N PHE A 28 -6.02 -7.30 -8.32
CA PHE A 28 -5.04 -8.25 -7.81
C PHE A 28 -3.67 -7.61 -7.59
N ALA A 29 -3.19 -6.82 -8.56
CA ALA A 29 -1.93 -6.09 -8.44
C ALA A 29 -1.96 -5.06 -7.30
N ALA A 30 -3.07 -4.34 -7.12
CA ALA A 30 -3.26 -3.40 -6.02
C ALA A 30 -3.21 -4.11 -4.66
N ALA A 31 -3.91 -5.24 -4.51
CA ALA A 31 -3.90 -6.04 -3.28
C ALA A 31 -2.50 -6.57 -2.95
N LEU A 32 -1.75 -7.01 -3.96
CA LEU A 32 -0.39 -7.48 -3.78
C LEU A 32 0.57 -6.34 -3.41
N ALA A 33 0.45 -5.18 -4.05
CA ALA A 33 1.28 -4.02 -3.79
C ALA A 33 1.18 -3.56 -2.33
N ILE A 34 -0.05 -3.42 -1.80
CA ILE A 34 -0.24 -3.05 -0.38
C ILE A 34 0.11 -4.21 0.56
N GLY A 35 -0.27 -5.45 0.22
CA GLY A 35 -0.03 -6.61 1.08
C GLY A 35 1.45 -6.86 1.34
N VAL A 36 2.28 -6.80 0.30
CA VAL A 36 3.74 -6.94 0.43
C VAL A 36 4.37 -5.66 0.98
N GLY A 37 3.92 -4.50 0.50
CA GLY A 37 4.48 -3.20 0.90
C GLY A 37 4.29 -2.88 2.39
N ALA A 38 3.25 -3.41 3.04
CA ALA A 38 2.99 -3.22 4.47
C ALA A 38 3.91 -4.04 5.39
N ILE A 39 4.60 -5.07 4.89
CA ILE A 39 5.42 -5.98 5.72
C ILE A 39 6.60 -5.24 6.37
N GLY A 40 7.31 -4.40 5.61
CA GLY A 40 8.45 -3.64 6.10
C GLY A 40 8.08 -2.69 7.25
N PRO A 41 7.10 -1.79 7.06
CA PRO A 41 6.57 -0.93 8.11
C PRO A 41 6.07 -1.70 9.34
N ALA A 42 5.32 -2.79 9.14
CA ALA A 42 4.82 -3.60 10.26
C ALA A 42 5.94 -4.14 11.15
N ILE A 43 7.00 -4.69 10.54
CA ILE A 43 8.16 -5.20 11.28
C ILE A 43 8.94 -4.05 11.93
N GLY A 44 9.19 -2.95 11.21
CA GLY A 44 9.93 -1.81 11.71
C GLY A 44 9.26 -1.17 12.92
N ILE A 45 7.96 -0.89 12.82
CA ILE A 45 7.16 -0.30 13.89
C ILE A 45 7.07 -1.23 15.10
N GLY A 46 6.84 -2.53 14.88
CA GLY A 46 6.80 -3.52 15.95
C GLY A 46 8.11 -3.57 16.74
N TRP A 47 9.24 -3.52 16.04
CA TRP A 47 10.56 -3.54 16.67
C TRP A 47 10.86 -2.25 17.43
N ILE A 48 10.61 -1.09 16.82
CA ILE A 48 10.78 0.23 17.46
C ILE A 48 9.93 0.31 18.74
N GLY A 49 8.65 -0.06 18.66
CA GLY A 49 7.73 -0.05 19.79
C GLY A 49 8.19 -0.98 20.92
N SER A 50 8.60 -2.21 20.59
CA SER A 50 9.14 -3.16 21.59
C SER A 50 10.35 -2.59 22.32
N LYS A 51 11.31 -2.01 21.60
CA LYS A 51 12.52 -1.42 22.21
C LYS A 51 12.21 -0.19 23.04
N ALA A 52 11.27 0.64 22.59
CA ALA A 52 10.81 1.78 23.37
C ALA A 52 10.14 1.34 24.68
N MET A 53 9.27 0.33 24.65
CA MET A 53 8.61 -0.20 25.85
C MET A 53 9.61 -0.85 26.83
N GLU A 54 10.59 -1.59 26.33
CA GLU A 54 11.69 -2.12 27.16
C GLU A 54 12.48 -1.00 27.86
N ALA A 55 12.82 0.06 27.13
CA ALA A 55 13.56 1.19 27.67
C ALA A 55 12.75 1.96 28.73
N ILE A 56 11.47 2.22 28.46
CA ILE A 56 10.54 2.88 29.38
C ILE A 56 10.30 2.02 30.64
N GLY A 57 10.13 0.71 30.48
CA GLY A 57 9.95 -0.20 31.61
C GLY A 57 11.17 -0.25 32.54
N ARG A 58 12.38 -0.09 32.00
CA ARG A 58 13.62 -0.01 32.79
C ARG A 58 13.87 1.36 33.40
N ASN A 59 13.41 2.43 32.75
CA ASN A 59 13.54 3.79 33.24
C ASN A 59 12.29 4.62 32.93
N PRO A 60 11.28 4.60 33.83
CA PRO A 60 10.01 5.28 33.62
C PRO A 60 10.14 6.81 33.47
N GLU A 61 11.15 7.40 34.10
CA GLU A 61 11.44 8.83 34.05
C GLU A 61 11.89 9.29 32.65
N ALA A 62 12.43 8.37 31.85
CA ALA A 62 12.83 8.62 30.47
C ALA A 62 11.68 8.51 29.45
N ALA A 63 10.44 8.24 29.88
CA ALA A 63 9.32 8.05 28.96
C ALA A 63 9.11 9.24 28.01
N GLY A 64 9.18 10.46 28.53
CA GLY A 64 9.02 11.67 27.72
C GLY A 64 10.13 11.85 26.66
N SER A 65 11.37 11.51 27.00
CA SER A 65 12.50 11.63 26.08
C SER A 65 12.55 10.50 25.03
N ILE A 66 11.92 9.35 25.30
CA ILE A 66 11.81 8.22 24.37
C ILE A 66 10.64 8.41 23.39
N GLN A 67 9.52 8.96 23.85
CA GLN A 67 8.28 9.02 23.07
C GLN A 67 8.44 9.83 21.77
N THR A 68 9.07 11.00 21.83
CA THR A 68 9.27 11.87 20.65
C THR A 68 10.11 11.20 19.56
N PRO A 69 11.33 10.70 19.83
CA PRO A 69 12.13 10.02 18.81
C PRO A 69 11.49 8.70 18.33
N MET A 70 10.75 7.99 19.20
CA MET A 70 9.99 6.80 18.82
C MET A 70 8.91 7.14 17.78
N ILE A 71 8.09 8.16 18.02
CA ILE A 71 7.05 8.58 17.07
C ILE A 71 7.67 9.03 15.74
N LEU A 72 8.78 9.76 15.79
CA LEU A 72 9.47 10.21 14.58
C LEU A 72 9.98 9.03 13.74
N THR A 73 10.61 8.04 14.39
CA THR A 73 11.08 6.83 13.69
C THR A 73 9.94 5.97 13.16
N VAL A 74 8.84 5.84 13.92
CA VAL A 74 7.61 5.17 13.46
C VAL A 74 7.02 5.89 12.25
N ALA A 75 6.96 7.22 12.24
CA ALA A 75 6.45 7.99 11.11
C ALA A 75 7.31 7.80 9.85
N PHE A 76 8.64 7.74 9.98
CA PHE A 76 9.51 7.43 8.84
C PHE A 76 9.36 5.98 8.35
N ALA A 77 9.18 5.02 9.25
CA ALA A 77 8.88 3.64 8.87
C ALA A 77 7.54 3.53 8.13
N GLU A 78 6.52 4.25 8.61
CA GLU A 78 5.18 4.27 8.03
C GLU A 78 5.13 4.98 6.67
N ALA A 79 6.02 5.94 6.40
CA ALA A 79 6.09 6.61 5.10
C ALA A 79 6.26 5.62 3.93
N ILE A 80 6.97 4.52 4.15
CA ILE A 80 7.13 3.44 3.16
C ILE A 80 5.80 2.70 2.94
N GLY A 81 5.04 2.45 4.01
CA GLY A 81 3.71 1.85 3.95
C GLY A 81 2.70 2.72 3.22
N ILE A 82 2.76 4.03 3.46
CA ILE A 82 1.92 5.00 2.75
C ILE A 82 2.26 5.02 1.26
N TYR A 83 3.53 4.92 0.86
CA TYR A 83 3.87 4.79 -0.56
C TYR A 83 3.26 3.53 -1.19
N ALA A 84 3.28 2.39 -0.51
CA ALA A 84 2.61 1.18 -0.98
C ALA A 84 1.08 1.36 -1.10
N LEU A 85 0.45 2.05 -0.14
CA LEU A 85 -0.97 2.38 -0.17
C LEU A 85 -1.31 3.29 -1.35
N VAL A 86 -0.52 4.33 -1.57
CA VAL A 86 -0.69 5.26 -2.70
C VAL A 86 -0.59 4.51 -4.02
N VAL A 87 0.42 3.65 -4.19
CA VAL A 87 0.58 2.84 -5.40
C VAL A 87 -0.62 1.91 -5.59
N ALA A 88 -1.10 1.25 -4.54
CA ALA A 88 -2.28 0.38 -4.62
C ALA A 88 -3.55 1.15 -5.03
N ILE A 89 -3.77 2.36 -4.50
CA ILE A 89 -4.89 3.23 -4.89
C ILE A 89 -4.78 3.68 -6.35
N LEU A 90 -3.57 3.97 -6.83
CA LEU A 90 -3.35 4.39 -8.22
C LEU A 90 -3.51 3.24 -9.22
N ILE A 91 -3.22 2.00 -8.82
CA ILE A 91 -3.44 0.80 -9.65
C ILE A 91 -4.92 0.42 -9.68
N GLY A 92 -5.63 0.59 -8.55
CA GLY A 92 -7.03 0.21 -8.35
C GLY A 92 -8.05 0.86 -9.27
#